data_AF-A0A2N2QMD6-F1
#
_entry.id   AF-A0A2N2QMD6-F1
#
_cell.length_a   1.000
_cell.length_b   1.000
_cell.length_c   1.000
_cell.angle_alpha   90.00
_cell.angle_beta   90.00
_cell.angle_gamma   90.00
#
_symmetry.space_group_name_H-M   'P 1'
#
loop_
_entity.id
_entity.type
_entity.pdbx_description
1 polymer ?
#
loop_
_entity_poly.entity_id
_entity_poly.type
_entity_poly.pdbx_seq_one_letter_code
_entity_poly.pdbx_strand_id
1 'polypeptide(L)'
;MTALIDNKGSNELLAADASGQRVIHAPTAMPLRQSQRKSRWPARFDLLQSASGLFLALFLMAHMFFVSTILISNEAFYTVARFFEGAYFLGKPYPILVSAVVIVIMVIFIAHSWLAMRKFPAGYRQYRAFIDHKNHLRHNDTSLWWLQIWTGFALFFMATIHLYDMLTQPALIGPYESADRVWTGSMWPLYLLLLFAAELHASIGLYRLAIKWGWFTATTPNRSRRRLRWAKHSLSAFFITLGLVTLAVYVDLGRNHAAHAGERYVSPQHSTAPVRH
;
A
#
# COMPACT_ATOMS: atom_id res chain seq x y z
N MET A 1 31.60 -27.60 -16.36
CA MET A 1 32.37 -27.96 -15.15
C MET A 1 31.44 -28.71 -14.22
N THR A 2 31.50 -30.04 -14.32
CA THR A 2 30.64 -31.01 -13.62
C THR A 2 31.37 -31.41 -12.35
N ALA A 3 30.85 -31.04 -11.18
CA ALA A 3 31.42 -31.46 -9.91
C ALA A 3 31.06 -32.93 -9.68
N LEU A 4 32.10 -33.79 -9.73
CA LEU A 4 32.05 -35.19 -9.36
C LEU A 4 31.59 -35.34 -7.91
N ILE A 5 30.55 -36.14 -7.71
CA ILE A 5 30.15 -36.65 -6.40
C ILE A 5 31.28 -37.57 -5.94
N ASP A 6 32.04 -37.13 -4.94
CA ASP A 6 33.13 -37.89 -4.32
C ASP A 6 32.53 -39.08 -3.55
N ASN A 7 32.55 -40.26 -4.18
CA ASN A 7 32.03 -41.52 -3.64
C ASN A 7 33.07 -42.17 -2.70
N LYS A 8 33.53 -41.45 -1.68
CA LYS A 8 34.49 -41.96 -0.69
C LYS A 8 33.85 -42.55 0.57
N GLY A 9 32.55 -42.35 0.79
CA GLY A 9 31.87 -42.78 2.02
C GLY A 9 31.31 -44.20 2.02
N SER A 10 31.22 -44.88 0.88
CA SER A 10 30.58 -46.21 0.80
C SER A 10 31.51 -47.38 1.16
N ASN A 11 32.83 -47.19 1.12
CA ASN A 11 33.79 -48.29 1.29
C ASN A 11 34.28 -48.49 2.73
N GLU A 12 34.08 -47.53 3.64
CA GLU A 12 34.44 -47.70 5.06
C GLU A 12 33.37 -48.43 5.89
N LEU A 13 32.15 -48.60 5.37
CA LEU A 13 31.04 -49.25 6.08
C LEU A 13 30.97 -50.77 5.89
N LEU A 14 31.91 -51.36 5.13
CA LEU A 14 31.92 -52.79 4.82
C LEU A 14 33.32 -53.38 5.03
N ALA A 15 33.78 -53.40 6.28
CA ALA A 15 34.84 -54.33 6.66
C ALA A 15 34.21 -55.71 6.92
N ALA A 16 34.58 -56.70 6.11
CA ALA A 16 34.24 -58.09 6.39
C ALA A 16 35.21 -58.62 7.44
N ASP A 17 34.70 -59.30 8.47
CA ASP A 17 35.58 -60.05 9.36
C ASP A 17 36.10 -61.32 8.65
N ALA A 18 37.07 -62.00 9.28
CA ALA A 18 37.74 -63.17 8.71
C ALA A 18 36.82 -64.38 8.44
N SER A 19 35.53 -64.30 8.76
CA SER A 19 34.51 -65.33 8.47
C SER A 19 33.60 -64.98 7.28
N GLY A 20 33.76 -63.81 6.67
CA GLY A 20 33.03 -63.40 5.48
C GLY A 20 31.61 -62.87 5.74
N GLN A 21 31.23 -62.63 7.00
CA GLN A 21 29.91 -62.10 7.35
C GLN A 21 29.95 -60.57 7.45
N ARG A 22 29.02 -59.89 6.75
CA ARG A 22 28.92 -58.42 6.78
C ARG A 22 28.32 -57.97 8.10
N VAL A 23 29.12 -57.34 8.96
CA VAL A 23 28.64 -56.70 10.20
C VAL A 23 28.11 -55.31 9.85
N ILE A 24 26.81 -55.08 10.07
CA ILE A 24 26.24 -53.73 9.99
C ILE A 24 26.60 -53.02 11.29
N HIS A 25 27.55 -52.08 11.25
CA HIS A 25 27.78 -51.19 12.38
C HIS A 25 26.51 -50.36 12.61
N ALA A 26 25.95 -50.45 13.83
CA ALA A 26 24.86 -49.57 14.23
C ALA A 26 25.32 -48.12 14.03
N PRO A 27 24.55 -47.27 13.31
CA PRO A 27 24.93 -45.88 13.14
C PRO A 27 25.08 -45.25 14.51
N THR A 28 26.25 -44.67 14.78
CA THR A 28 26.55 -43.93 16.01
C THR A 28 25.37 -43.00 16.27
N ALA A 29 24.64 -43.22 17.37
CA ALA A 29 23.47 -42.42 17.70
C ALA A 29 23.91 -40.96 17.80
N MET A 30 23.65 -40.17 16.75
CA MET A 30 23.88 -38.74 16.80
C MET A 30 23.04 -38.21 17.97
N PRO A 31 23.61 -37.39 18.86
CA PRO A 31 22.83 -36.81 19.95
C PRO A 31 21.59 -36.14 19.35
N LEU A 32 20.41 -36.51 19.86
CA LEU A 32 19.14 -35.93 19.47
C LEU A 32 19.32 -34.41 19.45
N ARG A 33 19.31 -33.81 18.26
CA ARG A 33 19.41 -32.35 18.11
C ARG A 33 18.37 -31.75 19.04
N GLN A 34 18.82 -31.04 20.08
CA GLN A 34 17.94 -30.24 20.94
C GLN A 34 17.00 -29.46 20.04
N SER A 35 15.70 -29.45 20.36
CA SER A 35 14.70 -28.82 19.50
C SER A 35 15.04 -27.34 19.34
N GLN A 36 15.70 -26.96 18.24
CA GLN A 36 15.98 -25.57 17.96
C GLN A 36 14.64 -24.90 17.71
N ARG A 37 14.26 -23.97 18.59
CA ARG A 37 13.02 -23.21 18.46
C ARG A 37 13.01 -22.51 17.09
N LYS A 38 11.92 -22.67 16.35
CA LYS A 38 11.76 -22.02 15.04
C LYS A 38 11.84 -20.50 15.19
N SER A 39 12.46 -19.85 14.20
CA SER A 39 12.56 -18.39 14.16
C SER A 39 11.18 -17.73 14.16
N ARG A 40 11.02 -16.64 14.94
CA ARG A 40 9.78 -15.86 15.02
C ARG A 40 9.66 -14.81 13.91
N TRP A 41 10.70 -14.63 13.09
CA TRP A 41 10.74 -13.61 12.04
C TRP A 41 9.62 -13.71 11.00
N PRO A 42 9.24 -14.90 10.49
CA PRO A 42 8.13 -15.02 9.55
C PRO A 42 6.80 -14.46 10.12
N ALA A 43 6.52 -14.72 11.40
CA ALA A 43 5.33 -14.20 12.07
C ALA A 43 5.40 -12.67 12.25
N ARG A 44 6.56 -12.13 12.63
CA ARG A 44 6.77 -10.67 12.74
C ARG A 44 6.56 -9.98 11.39
N PHE A 45 7.10 -10.55 10.32
CA PHE A 45 6.93 -10.01 8.98
C PHE A 45 5.49 -10.07 8.47
N ASP A 46 4.74 -11.10 8.82
CA ASP A 46 3.32 -11.20 8.46
C ASP A 46 2.45 -10.18 9.23
N LEU A 47 2.79 -9.93 10.50
CA LEU A 47 2.19 -8.88 11.31
C LEU A 47 2.52 -7.48 10.78
N LEU A 48 3.80 -7.19 10.51
CA LEU A 48 4.23 -5.88 9.99
C LEU A 48 3.63 -5.57 8.61
N GLN A 49 3.51 -6.57 7.73
CA GLN A 49 2.86 -6.40 6.43
C GLN A 49 1.36 -6.05 6.60
N SER A 50 0.72 -6.69 7.57
CA SER A 50 -0.69 -6.47 7.90
C SER A 50 -0.92 -5.10 8.52
N ALA A 51 -0.07 -4.70 9.48
CA ALA A 51 -0.16 -3.41 10.17
C ALA A 51 0.14 -2.23 9.23
N SER A 52 1.21 -2.32 8.43
CA SER A 52 1.53 -1.28 7.44
C SER A 52 0.43 -1.12 6.39
N GLY A 53 -0.16 -2.23 5.92
CA GLY A 53 -1.28 -2.20 4.98
C GLY A 53 -2.55 -1.59 5.57
N LEU A 54 -2.86 -1.89 6.84
CA LEU A 54 -3.97 -1.25 7.56
C LEU A 54 -3.75 0.26 7.67
N PHE A 55 -2.56 0.67 8.12
CA PHE A 55 -2.22 2.08 8.28
C PHE A 55 -2.37 2.85 6.97
N LEU A 56 -1.80 2.33 5.87
CA LEU A 56 -1.89 2.99 4.56
C LEU A 56 -3.33 3.07 4.04
N ALA A 57 -4.14 2.04 4.26
CA ALA A 57 -5.55 2.06 3.84
C ALA A 57 -6.37 3.07 4.65
N LEU A 58 -6.14 3.19 5.96
CA LEU A 58 -6.78 4.21 6.80
C LEU A 58 -6.29 5.62 6.44
N PHE A 59 -5.00 5.77 6.15
CA PHE A 59 -4.44 7.01 5.64
C PHE A 59 -5.11 7.43 4.32
N LEU A 60 -5.26 6.51 3.36
CA LEU A 60 -5.95 6.80 2.10
C LEU A 60 -7.41 7.21 2.33
N MET A 61 -8.12 6.54 3.23
CA MET A 61 -9.49 6.91 3.57
C MET A 61 -9.57 8.34 4.13
N ALA A 62 -8.70 8.70 5.08
CA ALA A 62 -8.63 10.06 5.61
C ALA A 62 -8.20 11.07 4.54
N HIS A 63 -7.21 10.73 3.73
CA HIS A 63 -6.71 11.53 2.62
C HIS A 63 -7.82 11.89 1.63
N MET A 64 -8.65 10.91 1.23
CA MET A 64 -9.78 11.15 0.32
C MET A 64 -10.76 12.16 0.90
N PHE A 65 -11.06 12.11 2.20
CA PHE A 65 -11.91 13.11 2.85
C PHE A 65 -11.27 14.51 2.85
N PHE A 66 -9.98 14.61 3.24
CA PHE A 66 -9.30 15.91 3.30
C PHE A 66 -9.19 16.57 1.92
N VAL A 67 -8.80 15.81 0.90
CA VAL A 67 -8.66 16.33 -0.46
C VAL A 67 -10.03 16.65 -1.09
N SER A 68 -11.09 15.93 -0.70
CA SER A 68 -12.46 16.21 -1.18
C SER A 68 -13.13 17.45 -0.57
N THR A 69 -12.51 18.11 0.42
CA THR A 69 -13.08 19.33 1.02
C THR A 69 -13.21 20.49 0.02
N ILE A 70 -12.50 20.42 -1.12
CA ILE A 70 -12.68 21.32 -2.26
C ILE A 70 -14.10 21.31 -2.82
N LEU A 71 -14.83 20.19 -2.67
CA LEU A 71 -16.23 20.07 -3.07
C LEU A 71 -17.17 20.97 -2.27
N ILE A 72 -16.75 21.38 -1.06
CA ILE A 72 -17.51 22.31 -0.22
C ILE A 72 -17.20 23.74 -0.67
N SER A 73 -15.92 24.12 -0.69
CA SER A 73 -15.43 25.40 -1.22
C SER A 73 -13.90 25.44 -1.26
N ASN A 74 -13.34 26.41 -1.99
CA ASN A 74 -11.91 26.72 -1.95
C ASN A 74 -11.44 27.06 -0.54
N GLU A 75 -12.22 27.83 0.23
CA GLU A 75 -11.92 28.16 1.63
C GLU A 75 -11.87 26.92 2.54
N ALA A 76 -12.75 25.94 2.33
CA ALA A 76 -12.76 24.71 3.11
C ALA A 76 -11.47 23.91 2.89
N PHE A 77 -11.06 23.73 1.63
CA PHE A 77 -9.79 23.06 1.32
C PHE A 77 -8.57 23.85 1.80
N TYR A 78 -8.58 25.18 1.64
CA TYR A 78 -7.52 26.04 2.17
C TYR A 78 -7.37 25.89 3.69
N THR A 79 -8.47 25.95 4.44
CA THR A 79 -8.50 25.75 5.89
C THR A 79 -7.89 24.41 6.29
N VAL A 80 -8.28 23.32 5.62
CA VAL A 80 -7.73 21.98 5.87
C VAL A 80 -6.23 21.93 5.54
N ALA A 81 -5.79 22.53 4.43
CA ALA A 81 -4.37 22.59 4.09
C ALA A 81 -3.57 23.35 5.16
N ARG A 82 -4.04 24.51 5.60
CA ARG A 82 -3.38 25.31 6.65
C ARG A 82 -3.38 24.62 8.02
N PHE A 83 -4.38 23.78 8.31
CA PHE A 83 -4.39 22.93 9.51
C PHE A 83 -3.20 21.96 9.53
N PHE A 84 -2.91 21.28 8.43
CA PHE A 84 -1.75 20.38 8.33
C PHE A 84 -0.40 21.10 8.35
N GLU A 85 -0.38 22.37 7.99
CA GLU A 85 0.78 23.25 8.14
C GLU A 85 0.91 23.85 9.55
N GLY A 86 0.04 23.47 10.49
CA GLY A 86 0.09 23.92 11.88
C GLY A 86 -0.30 25.37 12.10
N ALA A 87 -0.93 26.03 11.12
CA ALA A 87 -1.21 27.47 11.16
C ALA A 87 -2.04 27.89 12.40
N TYR A 88 -3.04 27.08 12.78
CA TYR A 88 -3.91 27.36 13.93
C TYR A 88 -3.24 27.16 15.30
N PHE A 89 -2.12 26.41 15.36
CA PHE A 89 -1.40 26.14 16.60
C PHE A 89 -0.14 27.00 16.75
N LEU A 90 0.50 27.33 15.63
CA LEU A 90 1.80 28.01 15.58
C LEU A 90 1.68 29.48 15.11
N GLY A 91 0.49 29.96 14.79
CA GLY A 91 0.20 31.33 14.36
C GLY A 91 0.65 31.67 12.94
N LYS A 92 1.39 30.78 12.27
CA LYS A 92 1.75 30.91 10.85
C LYS A 92 1.87 29.53 10.18
N PRO A 93 1.62 29.43 8.86
CA PRO A 93 1.76 28.19 8.12
C PRO A 93 3.22 27.73 7.98
N TYR A 94 3.48 26.45 8.28
CA TYR A 94 4.76 25.77 8.07
C TYR A 94 4.62 24.56 7.14
N PRO A 95 4.78 24.74 5.81
CA PRO A 95 4.69 23.65 4.83
C PRO A 95 5.63 22.46 5.11
N ILE A 96 6.76 22.69 5.78
CA ILE A 96 7.72 21.64 6.17
C ILE A 96 7.09 20.55 7.06
N LEU A 97 6.03 20.87 7.81
CA LEU A 97 5.29 19.88 8.60
C LEU A 97 4.60 18.83 7.70
N VAL A 98 4.08 19.27 6.56
CA VAL A 98 3.50 18.36 5.56
C VAL A 98 4.58 17.47 4.98
N SER A 99 5.75 18.01 4.62
CA SER A 99 6.90 17.18 4.18
C SER A 99 7.28 16.12 5.22
N ALA A 100 7.31 16.47 6.50
CA ALA A 100 7.62 15.51 7.58
C ALA A 100 6.59 14.36 7.64
N VAL A 101 5.30 14.68 7.51
CA VAL A 101 4.24 13.67 7.42
C VAL A 101 4.44 12.79 6.17
N VAL A 102 4.70 13.40 5.02
CA VAL A 102 4.92 12.65 3.76
C VAL A 102 6.13 11.72 3.85
N ILE A 103 7.22 12.11 4.53
CA ILE A 103 8.37 11.21 4.80
C ILE A 103 7.93 9.97 5.58
N VAL A 104 7.13 10.16 6.63
CA VAL A 104 6.61 9.02 7.42
C VAL A 104 5.75 8.10 6.55
N ILE A 105 4.83 8.65 5.75
CA ILE A 105 4.00 7.87 4.84
C ILE A 105 4.86 7.14 3.80
N MET A 106 5.87 7.80 3.24
CA MET A 106 6.80 7.23 2.27
C MET A 106 7.58 6.05 2.86
N VAL A 107 8.12 6.18 4.08
CA VAL A 107 8.83 5.08 4.76
C VAL A 107 7.90 3.88 4.98
N ILE A 108 6.66 4.12 5.42
CA ILE A 108 5.68 3.05 5.62
C ILE A 108 5.26 2.42 4.28
N PHE A 109 5.09 3.22 3.23
CA PHE A 109 4.79 2.76 1.87
C PHE A 109 5.90 1.86 1.33
N ILE A 110 7.17 2.27 1.47
CA ILE A 110 8.34 1.47 1.06
C ILE A 110 8.41 0.18 1.86
N ALA A 111 8.25 0.24 3.19
CA ALA A 111 8.28 -0.93 4.06
C ALA A 111 7.14 -1.91 3.73
N HIS A 112 5.92 -1.40 3.51
CA HIS A 112 4.78 -2.20 3.10
C HIS A 112 5.04 -2.90 1.77
N SER A 113 5.50 -2.13 0.78
CA SER A 113 5.86 -2.60 -0.56
C SER A 113 6.89 -3.72 -0.51
N TRP A 114 8.01 -3.52 0.21
CA TRP A 114 9.04 -4.54 0.39
C TRP A 114 8.50 -5.83 1.02
N LEU A 115 7.70 -5.71 2.09
CA LEU A 115 7.11 -6.88 2.75
C LEU A 115 6.11 -7.62 1.84
N ALA A 116 5.29 -6.88 1.09
CA ALA A 116 4.24 -7.41 0.22
C ALA A 116 4.79 -8.03 -1.07
N MET A 117 5.89 -7.50 -1.63
CA MET A 117 6.55 -8.05 -2.83
C MET A 117 6.94 -9.53 -2.68
N ARG A 118 7.22 -9.99 -1.45
CA ARG A 118 7.50 -11.41 -1.17
C ARG A 118 6.34 -12.36 -1.46
N LYS A 119 5.13 -11.81 -1.72
CA LYS A 119 3.94 -12.58 -2.11
C LYS A 119 3.74 -12.66 -3.63
N PHE A 120 4.57 -11.99 -4.42
CA PHE A 120 4.45 -11.98 -5.88
C PHE A 120 4.96 -13.32 -6.46
N PRO A 121 4.42 -13.81 -7.58
CA PRO A 121 5.02 -14.91 -8.31
C PRO A 121 6.45 -14.54 -8.73
N ALA A 122 7.44 -15.29 -8.24
CA ALA A 122 8.86 -14.96 -8.38
C ALA A 122 9.49 -15.46 -9.69
N GLY A 123 8.68 -16.00 -10.62
CA GLY A 123 9.17 -16.46 -11.93
C GLY A 123 8.08 -16.98 -12.85
N TYR A 124 8.44 -17.21 -14.11
CA TYR A 124 7.50 -17.59 -15.17
C TYR A 124 6.67 -18.84 -14.84
N ARG A 125 7.29 -19.88 -14.25
CA ARG A 125 6.60 -21.12 -13.85
C ARG A 125 5.50 -20.86 -12.82
N GLN A 126 5.79 -20.07 -11.79
CA GLN A 126 4.81 -19.71 -10.75
C GLN A 126 3.70 -18.82 -11.31
N TYR A 127 4.05 -17.87 -12.16
CA TYR A 127 3.11 -16.99 -12.84
C TYR A 127 2.11 -17.79 -13.69
N ARG A 128 2.60 -18.67 -14.58
CA ARG A 128 1.76 -19.54 -15.41
C ARG A 128 0.89 -20.46 -14.57
N ALA A 129 1.47 -21.16 -13.60
CA ALA A 129 0.72 -22.04 -12.71
C ALA A 129 -0.41 -21.32 -11.96
N PHE A 130 -0.16 -20.08 -11.49
CA PHE A 130 -1.19 -19.29 -10.82
C PHE A 130 -2.31 -18.85 -11.78
N ILE A 131 -1.97 -18.40 -12.99
CA ILE A 131 -2.97 -17.99 -13.99
C ILE A 131 -3.85 -19.17 -14.38
N ASP A 132 -3.24 -20.31 -14.68
CA ASP A 132 -3.97 -21.52 -15.04
C ASP A 132 -4.90 -21.91 -13.88
N HIS A 133 -4.41 -21.94 -12.64
CA HIS A 133 -5.24 -22.22 -11.46
C HIS A 133 -6.39 -21.22 -11.28
N LYS A 134 -6.13 -19.91 -11.38
CA LYS A 134 -7.16 -18.85 -11.26
C LYS A 134 -8.26 -19.02 -12.30
N ASN A 135 -7.88 -19.31 -13.55
CA ASN A 135 -8.82 -19.41 -14.68
C ASN A 135 -9.69 -20.67 -14.60
N HIS A 136 -9.17 -21.76 -14.04
CA HIS A 136 -9.94 -22.99 -13.79
C HIS A 136 -10.84 -22.86 -12.57
N LEU A 137 -10.33 -22.33 -11.45
CA LEU A 137 -11.07 -22.22 -10.20
C LEU A 137 -12.22 -21.19 -10.29
N ARG A 138 -12.04 -20.11 -11.07
CA ARG A 138 -13.02 -19.01 -11.24
C ARG A 138 -13.55 -18.46 -9.91
N HIS A 139 -12.70 -18.44 -8.88
CA HIS A 139 -13.07 -17.98 -7.54
C HIS A 139 -12.76 -16.48 -7.37
N ASN A 140 -13.76 -15.74 -6.90
CA ASN A 140 -13.71 -14.28 -6.78
C ASN A 140 -12.54 -13.80 -5.91
N ASP A 141 -12.34 -14.35 -4.71
CA ASP A 141 -11.27 -13.84 -3.82
C ASP A 141 -9.87 -14.14 -4.38
N THR A 142 -9.71 -15.22 -5.17
CA THR A 142 -8.46 -15.54 -5.87
C THR A 142 -8.19 -14.51 -6.97
N SER A 143 -9.25 -14.06 -7.66
CA SER A 143 -9.15 -13.02 -8.68
C SER A 143 -8.96 -11.62 -8.09
N LEU A 144 -9.55 -11.32 -6.93
CA LEU A 144 -9.29 -10.09 -6.19
C LEU A 144 -7.84 -10.00 -5.71
N TRP A 145 -7.26 -11.10 -5.22
CA TRP A 145 -5.84 -11.15 -4.87
C TRP A 145 -4.96 -10.90 -6.11
N TRP A 146 -5.35 -11.44 -7.27
CA TRP A 146 -4.63 -11.19 -8.52
C TRP A 146 -4.68 -9.72 -8.94
N LEU A 147 -5.85 -9.08 -8.83
CA LEU A 147 -6.01 -7.65 -9.07
C LEU A 147 -5.14 -6.81 -8.12
N GLN A 148 -4.95 -7.26 -6.88
CA GLN A 148 -4.08 -6.57 -5.93
C GLN A 148 -2.60 -6.62 -6.26
N ILE A 149 -2.12 -7.69 -6.89
CA ILE A 149 -0.76 -7.73 -7.40
C ILE A 149 -0.58 -6.64 -8.45
N TRP A 150 -1.51 -6.55 -9.41
CA TRP A 150 -1.41 -5.57 -10.50
C TRP A 150 -1.55 -4.13 -10.02
N THR A 151 -2.52 -3.84 -9.15
CA THR A 151 -2.66 -2.51 -8.55
C THR A 151 -1.46 -2.17 -7.66
N GLY A 152 -0.97 -3.11 -6.85
CA GLY A 152 0.22 -2.91 -6.02
C GLY A 152 1.47 -2.64 -6.85
N PHE A 153 1.65 -3.39 -7.95
CA PHE A 153 2.73 -3.15 -8.90
C PHE A 153 2.64 -1.76 -9.55
N ALA A 154 1.45 -1.37 -10.02
CA ALA A 154 1.24 -0.05 -10.62
C ALA A 154 1.50 1.10 -9.64
N LEU A 155 1.16 0.91 -8.35
CA LEU A 155 1.38 1.91 -7.29
C LEU A 155 2.86 2.23 -7.04
N PHE A 156 3.81 1.32 -7.33
CA PHE A 156 5.23 1.65 -7.24
C PHE A 156 5.63 2.86 -8.08
N PHE A 157 4.98 3.05 -9.22
CA PHE A 157 5.28 4.13 -10.14
C PHE A 157 4.42 5.36 -9.81
N MET A 158 3.09 5.18 -9.76
CA MET A 158 2.17 6.31 -9.60
C MET A 158 2.22 6.93 -8.21
N ALA A 159 2.26 6.12 -7.14
CA ALA A 159 2.28 6.65 -5.78
C ALA A 159 3.62 7.32 -5.46
N THR A 160 4.73 6.80 -6.00
CA THR A 160 6.05 7.41 -5.81
C THR A 160 6.11 8.82 -6.38
N ILE A 161 5.60 9.03 -7.60
CA ILE A 161 5.54 10.37 -8.21
C ILE A 161 4.69 11.30 -7.35
N HIS A 162 3.48 10.87 -6.97
CA HIS A 162 2.60 11.67 -6.13
C HIS A 162 3.22 12.03 -4.77
N LEU A 163 3.82 11.07 -4.07
CA LEU A 163 4.46 11.30 -2.78
C LEU A 163 5.71 12.19 -2.91
N TYR A 164 6.46 12.08 -4.01
CA TYR A 164 7.63 12.94 -4.25
C TYR A 164 7.21 14.41 -4.45
N ASP A 165 6.14 14.67 -5.20
CA ASP A 165 5.63 16.03 -5.38
C ASP A 165 5.16 16.62 -4.04
N MET A 166 4.39 15.86 -3.26
CA MET A 166 3.90 16.32 -1.95
C MET A 166 5.04 16.53 -0.95
N LEU A 167 6.13 15.78 -1.08
CA LEU A 167 7.32 15.91 -0.26
C LEU A 167 8.11 17.18 -0.58
N THR A 168 8.33 17.44 -1.88
CA THR A 168 9.25 18.48 -2.37
C THR A 168 8.58 19.84 -2.56
N GLN A 169 7.27 19.87 -2.77
CA GLN A 169 6.50 21.08 -3.02
C GLN A 169 5.30 21.23 -2.05
N PRO A 170 5.49 21.05 -0.72
CA PRO A 170 4.39 21.10 0.25
C PRO A 170 3.69 22.47 0.30
N ALA A 171 4.41 23.54 -0.05
CA ALA A 171 3.89 24.90 -0.06
C ALA A 171 2.90 25.16 -1.21
N LEU A 172 2.79 24.23 -2.17
CA LEU A 172 1.88 24.29 -3.31
C LEU A 172 0.63 23.41 -3.07
N ILE A 173 0.24 23.26 -1.80
CA ILE A 173 -0.99 22.60 -1.38
C ILE A 173 -2.01 23.66 -0.95
N GLY A 174 -2.79 24.09 -1.93
CA GLY A 174 -3.94 24.98 -1.77
C GLY A 174 -4.89 24.81 -2.97
N PRO A 175 -6.05 25.49 -2.96
CA PRO A 175 -7.07 25.34 -4.01
C PRO A 175 -6.53 25.56 -5.42
N TYR A 176 -5.87 26.71 -5.65
CA TYR A 176 -5.34 27.07 -6.97
C TYR A 176 -4.08 26.28 -7.28
N GLU A 177 -3.16 26.18 -6.33
CA GLU A 177 -1.88 25.49 -6.50
C GLU A 177 -2.08 24.00 -6.84
N SER A 178 -3.10 23.37 -6.24
CA SER A 178 -3.44 21.98 -6.55
C SER A 178 -4.17 21.83 -7.88
N ALA A 179 -5.08 22.75 -8.19
CA ALA A 179 -5.80 22.73 -9.47
C ALA A 179 -4.86 22.98 -10.66
N ASP A 180 -3.92 23.92 -10.53
CA ASP A 180 -2.89 24.20 -11.53
C ASP A 180 -1.99 22.98 -11.76
N ARG A 181 -1.58 22.29 -10.69
CA ARG A 181 -0.83 21.03 -10.82
C ARG A 181 -1.63 19.95 -11.55
N VAL A 182 -2.93 19.82 -11.25
CA VAL A 182 -3.81 18.84 -11.87
C VAL A 182 -3.99 19.10 -13.37
N TRP A 183 -4.28 20.35 -13.75
CA TRP A 183 -4.59 20.73 -15.13
C TRP A 183 -3.35 21.20 -15.90
N THR A 184 -2.80 22.37 -15.56
CA THR A 184 -1.63 22.97 -16.23
C THR A 184 -0.39 22.09 -16.12
N GLY A 185 -0.17 21.47 -14.95
CA GLY A 185 0.88 20.48 -14.73
C GLY A 185 0.60 19.10 -15.33
N SER A 186 -0.55 18.90 -15.97
CA SER A 186 -0.95 17.65 -16.64
C SER A 186 -0.94 16.39 -15.75
N MET A 187 -1.15 16.55 -14.44
CA MET A 187 -1.15 15.43 -13.48
C MET A 187 -2.48 14.67 -13.44
N TRP A 188 -3.55 15.19 -14.05
CA TRP A 188 -4.87 14.55 -14.03
C TRP A 188 -4.89 13.09 -14.54
N PRO A 189 -4.14 12.65 -15.58
CA PRO A 189 -4.17 11.25 -16.01
C PRO A 189 -3.56 10.33 -14.96
N LEU A 190 -2.47 10.79 -14.33
CA LEU A 190 -1.82 10.06 -13.24
C LEU A 190 -2.77 9.94 -12.06
N TYR A 191 -3.42 11.03 -11.63
CA TYR A 191 -4.36 10.98 -10.51
C TYR A 191 -5.60 10.15 -10.79
N LEU A 192 -6.10 10.12 -12.03
CA LEU A 192 -7.20 9.24 -12.42
C LEU A 192 -6.82 7.76 -12.27
N LEU A 193 -5.65 7.36 -12.81
CA LEU A 193 -5.19 5.98 -12.70
C LEU A 193 -4.81 5.62 -11.24
N LEU A 194 -4.18 6.54 -10.53
CA LEU A 194 -3.84 6.40 -9.12
C LEU A 194 -5.08 6.21 -8.25
N LEU A 195 -6.16 6.95 -8.50
CA LEU A 195 -7.43 6.81 -7.79
C LEU A 195 -7.94 5.36 -7.87
N PHE A 196 -8.06 4.80 -9.08
CA PHE A 196 -8.53 3.43 -9.24
C PHE A 196 -7.55 2.42 -8.64
N ALA A 197 -6.25 2.57 -8.88
CA ALA A 197 -5.25 1.64 -8.38
C ALA A 197 -5.21 1.62 -6.84
N ALA A 198 -5.12 2.79 -6.21
CA ALA A 198 -5.03 2.92 -4.76
C ALA A 198 -6.33 2.45 -4.08
N GLU A 199 -7.49 2.88 -4.57
CA GLU A 199 -8.78 2.55 -3.94
C GLU A 199 -9.09 1.05 -4.05
N LEU A 200 -8.90 0.44 -5.23
CA LEU A 200 -9.07 -1.01 -5.39
C LEU A 200 -8.06 -1.78 -4.54
N HIS A 201 -6.80 -1.33 -4.50
CA HIS A 201 -5.77 -2.00 -3.69
C HIS A 201 -6.11 -1.96 -2.19
N ALA A 202 -6.48 -0.79 -1.68
CA ALA A 202 -6.77 -0.53 -0.27
C ALA A 202 -8.06 -1.24 0.18
N SER A 203 -9.16 -1.09 -0.56
CA SER A 203 -10.44 -1.71 -0.22
C SER A 203 -10.37 -3.25 -0.22
N ILE A 204 -9.77 -3.86 -1.25
CA ILE A 204 -9.51 -5.31 -1.26
C ILE A 204 -8.51 -5.68 -0.15
N GLY A 205 -7.56 -4.79 0.13
CA GLY A 205 -6.59 -4.85 1.24
C GLY A 205 -7.28 -5.11 2.57
N LEU A 206 -8.12 -4.17 2.97
CA LEU A 206 -8.91 -4.18 4.20
C LEU A 206 -9.85 -5.40 4.26
N TYR A 207 -10.53 -5.72 3.16
CA TYR A 207 -11.41 -6.89 3.09
C TYR A 207 -10.68 -8.19 3.43
N ARG A 208 -9.54 -8.48 2.77
CA ARG A 208 -8.81 -9.72 3.07
C ARG A 208 -8.13 -9.65 4.43
N LEU A 209 -7.73 -8.46 4.88
CA LEU A 209 -7.11 -8.29 6.18
C LEU A 209 -8.08 -8.65 7.31
N ALA A 210 -9.33 -8.15 7.22
CA ALA A 210 -10.40 -8.47 8.16
C ALA A 210 -10.71 -9.98 8.20
N ILE A 211 -10.69 -10.65 7.03
CA ILE A 211 -10.88 -12.11 6.96
C ILE A 211 -9.67 -12.85 7.53
N LYS A 212 -8.46 -12.46 7.15
CA LYS A 212 -7.20 -13.11 7.54
C LYS A 212 -7.03 -13.16 9.06
N TRP A 213 -7.35 -12.06 9.74
CA TRP A 213 -7.23 -11.95 11.19
C TRP A 213 -8.53 -12.25 11.94
N GLY A 214 -9.62 -12.54 11.22
CA GLY A 214 -10.88 -12.95 11.81
C GLY A 214 -11.57 -11.90 12.68
N TRP A 215 -11.27 -10.61 12.51
CA TRP A 215 -11.75 -9.52 13.38
C TRP A 215 -13.28 -9.43 13.51
N PHE A 216 -14.01 -9.92 12.50
CA PHE A 216 -15.47 -9.89 12.47
C PHE A 216 -16.08 -11.28 12.24
N THR A 217 -15.33 -12.34 12.56
CA THR A 217 -15.84 -13.71 12.46
C THR A 217 -16.88 -13.94 13.56
N ALA A 218 -18.15 -13.90 13.18
CA ALA A 218 -19.25 -14.26 14.06
C ALA A 218 -19.43 -15.78 14.12
N THR A 219 -20.37 -16.25 14.94
CA THR A 219 -20.84 -17.65 14.99
C THR A 219 -21.19 -18.24 13.62
N THR A 220 -21.47 -17.40 12.62
CA THR A 220 -21.67 -17.76 11.22
C THR A 220 -20.64 -17.12 10.28
N PRO A 221 -19.46 -17.74 10.05
CA PRO A 221 -18.36 -17.16 9.26
C PRO A 221 -18.74 -16.78 7.82
N ASN A 222 -19.59 -17.58 7.17
CA ASN A 222 -20.05 -17.31 5.80
C ASN A 222 -20.88 -16.02 5.70
N ARG A 223 -21.68 -15.70 6.73
CA ARG A 223 -22.46 -14.47 6.79
C ARG A 223 -21.55 -13.26 6.98
N SER A 224 -20.56 -13.35 7.87
CA SER A 224 -19.54 -12.32 8.05
C SER A 224 -18.77 -12.05 6.76
N ARG A 225 -18.32 -13.09 6.05
CA ARG A 225 -17.63 -12.95 4.76
C ARG A 225 -18.50 -12.25 3.70
N ARG A 226 -19.79 -12.59 3.62
CA ARG A 226 -20.74 -11.92 2.70
C ARG A 226 -20.91 -10.44 3.04
N ARG A 227 -21.04 -10.09 4.32
CA ARG A 227 -21.15 -8.70 4.79
C ARG A 227 -19.88 -7.90 4.48
N LEU A 228 -18.71 -8.47 4.76
CA LEU A 228 -17.43 -7.83 4.45
C LEU A 228 -17.23 -7.60 2.95
N ARG A 229 -17.70 -8.51 2.09
CA ARG A 229 -17.71 -8.28 0.64
C ARG A 229 -18.58 -7.10 0.25
N TRP A 230 -19.80 -7.01 0.77
CA TRP A 230 -20.67 -5.87 0.52
C TRP A 230 -20.06 -4.57 1.03
N ALA A 231 -19.57 -4.54 2.27
CA ALA A 231 -18.88 -3.38 2.83
C ALA A 231 -17.70 -2.93 1.95
N LYS A 232 -16.87 -3.87 1.47
CA LYS A 232 -15.80 -3.58 0.51
C LYS A 232 -16.33 -2.92 -0.75
N HIS A 233 -17.37 -3.47 -1.38
CA HIS A 233 -17.92 -2.89 -2.61
C HIS A 233 -18.53 -1.51 -2.39
N SER A 234 -19.26 -1.30 -1.29
CA SER A 234 -19.81 0.00 -0.92
C SER A 234 -18.71 1.03 -0.67
N LEU A 235 -17.63 0.64 0.03
CA LEU A 235 -16.47 1.49 0.27
C LEU A 235 -15.80 1.92 -1.03
N SER A 236 -15.53 0.95 -1.93
CA SER A 236 -14.94 1.23 -3.24
C SER A 236 -15.83 2.13 -4.08
N ALA A 237 -17.13 1.86 -4.15
CA ALA A 237 -18.06 2.68 -4.91
C ALA A 237 -18.09 4.12 -4.39
N PHE A 238 -18.17 4.28 -3.07
CA PHE A 238 -18.17 5.59 -2.43
C PHE A 238 -16.90 6.39 -2.73
N PHE A 239 -15.70 5.82 -2.48
CA PHE A 239 -14.45 6.56 -2.68
C PHE A 239 -14.08 6.78 -4.15
N ILE A 240 -14.43 5.85 -5.05
CA ILE A 240 -14.27 6.09 -6.49
C ILE A 240 -15.17 7.25 -6.92
N THR A 241 -16.45 7.25 -6.55
CA THR A 241 -17.35 8.35 -6.89
C THR A 241 -16.88 9.67 -6.29
N LEU A 242 -16.53 9.69 -5.00
CA LEU A 242 -16.00 10.87 -4.32
C LEU A 242 -14.73 11.39 -5.03
N GLY A 243 -13.80 10.50 -5.35
CA GLY A 243 -12.55 10.83 -6.02
C GLY A 243 -12.73 11.34 -7.43
N LEU A 244 -13.65 10.75 -8.21
CA LEU A 244 -13.96 11.21 -9.56
C LEU A 244 -14.57 12.61 -9.55
N VAL A 245 -15.53 12.87 -8.66
CA VAL A 245 -16.16 14.20 -8.53
C VAL A 245 -15.13 15.22 -8.03
N THR A 246 -14.30 14.86 -7.06
CA THR A 246 -13.20 15.70 -6.55
C THR A 246 -12.20 16.05 -7.66
N LEU A 247 -11.74 15.05 -8.43
CA LEU A 247 -10.82 15.27 -9.54
C LEU A 247 -11.44 16.13 -10.63
N ALA A 248 -12.72 15.95 -10.95
CA ALA A 248 -13.43 16.79 -11.91
C ALA A 248 -13.46 18.26 -11.46
N VAL A 249 -13.67 18.52 -10.17
CA VAL A 249 -13.62 19.89 -9.61
C VAL A 249 -12.22 20.49 -9.71
N TYR A 250 -11.16 19.74 -9.42
CA TYR A 250 -9.79 20.24 -9.61
C TYR A 250 -9.47 20.52 -11.09
N VAL A 251 -9.94 19.68 -12.00
CA VAL A 251 -9.78 19.89 -13.45
C VAL A 251 -10.52 21.13 -13.90
N ASP A 252 -11.77 21.32 -13.48
CA ASP A 252 -12.57 22.49 -13.85
C ASP A 252 -11.96 23.79 -13.28
N LEU A 253 -11.60 23.79 -11.99
CA LEU A 253 -10.93 24.91 -11.35
C LEU A 253 -9.61 25.25 -12.05
N GLY A 254 -8.79 24.24 -12.36
CA GLY A 254 -7.50 24.42 -13.00
C GLY A 254 -7.64 24.91 -14.44
N ARG A 255 -8.67 24.47 -15.16
CA ARG A 255 -9.00 24.98 -16.50
C ARG A 255 -9.40 26.45 -16.47
N ASN A 256 -10.24 26.84 -15.51
CA ASN A 256 -10.69 28.23 -15.35
C ASN A 256 -9.57 29.15 -14.85
N HIS A 257 -8.65 28.61 -14.05
CA HIS A 257 -7.50 29.34 -13.50
C HIS A 257 -6.27 29.34 -14.44
N ALA A 258 -6.28 28.57 -15.54
CA ALA A 258 -5.10 28.31 -16.37
C ALA A 258 -4.36 29.57 -16.87
N ALA A 259 -5.07 30.67 -17.14
CA ALA A 259 -4.48 31.94 -17.57
C ALA A 259 -3.65 32.64 -16.47
N HIS A 260 -3.90 32.30 -15.21
CA HIS A 260 -3.28 32.86 -14.00
C HIS A 260 -2.46 31.79 -13.25
N ALA A 261 -2.06 30.71 -13.95
CA ALA A 261 -1.39 29.58 -13.33
C ALA A 261 -0.14 30.03 -12.54
N GLY A 262 -0.04 29.58 -11.29
CA GLY A 262 1.02 29.98 -10.36
C GLY A 262 0.62 31.08 -9.38
N GLU A 263 -0.52 31.75 -9.58
CA GLU A 263 -1.12 32.61 -8.55
C GLU A 263 -1.57 31.78 -7.35
N ARG A 264 -1.26 32.28 -6.14
CA ARG A 264 -1.64 31.60 -4.90
C ARG A 264 -3.05 31.94 -4.50
N TYR A 265 -3.72 30.99 -3.88
CA TYR A 265 -5.04 31.25 -3.32
C TYR A 265 -4.95 32.24 -2.15
N VAL A 266 -5.68 33.35 -2.24
CA VAL A 266 -5.80 34.35 -1.18
C VAL A 266 -7.15 34.18 -0.49
N SER A 267 -7.11 33.84 0.81
CA SER A 267 -8.34 33.66 1.59
C SER A 267 -9.01 35.00 1.89
N PRO A 268 -10.28 35.23 1.51
CA PRO A 268 -11.00 36.47 1.82
C PRO A 268 -11.10 36.75 3.32
N GLN A 269 -11.05 35.70 4.15
CA GLN A 269 -11.09 35.83 5.62
C GLN A 269 -9.77 36.39 6.19
N HIS A 270 -8.63 36.12 5.53
CA HIS A 270 -7.32 36.60 5.97
C HIS A 270 -6.95 37.96 5.37
N SER A 271 -7.58 38.36 4.26
CA SER A 271 -7.39 39.68 3.66
C SER A 271 -8.03 40.84 4.45
N THR A 272 -8.87 40.55 5.45
CA THR A 272 -9.62 41.56 6.22
C THR A 272 -9.07 41.82 7.62
N ALA A 273 -7.96 41.16 8.03
CA ALA A 273 -7.32 41.46 9.31
C ALA A 273 -6.53 42.79 9.21
N PRO A 274 -6.91 43.85 9.95
CA PRO A 274 -6.13 45.08 9.94
C PRO A 274 -4.76 44.80 10.56
N VAL A 275 -3.72 45.23 9.86
CA VAL A 275 -2.34 45.26 10.37
C VAL A 275 -2.36 46.08 11.66
N ARG A 276 -2.30 45.41 12.82
CA ARG A 276 -2.01 46.09 14.08
C ARG A 276 -0.52 46.45 14.04
N HIS A 277 -0.26 47.73 13.77
CA HIS A 277 1.03 48.38 13.98
C HIS A 277 1.45 48.33 15.45
#